data_AF-A0A954MR64-F1
#
_entry.id   AF-A0A954MR64-F1
#
_cell.length_a   1.000
_cell.length_b   1.000
_cell.length_c   1.000
_cell.angle_alpha   90.00
_cell.angle_beta   90.00
_cell.angle_gamma   90.00
#
_symmetry.space_group_name_H-M   'P 1'
#
loop_
_entity.id
_entity.type
_entity.pdbx_description
1 polymer ?
#
loop_
_entity_poly.entity_id
_entity_poly.type
_entity_poly.pdbx_seq_one_letter_code
_entity_poly.pdbx_strand_id
1 'polypeptide(L)'
;PLTGAIFAAEVLAIGRMSYRALIPCLMASIIGDQVNTAWGVGHTHYNIASVATITSEVGMMHLDWLLTAKVAIAAVFFGLASVLFAELTHSISWAFKRTISRPWLRPAVGGCFVVLLVLLMGNRDYLGLGVSGNPDDPTAVSIQTCFQDGGATPLSWWWKLLFTAVTVGSGFKGGEVTPLFFIGAALGHSLGVLLGAPVDVMAGLGFVAVFAGATNTPLACTIMALELFAPGNGSLLSSGFVVYAALACFLSYFLSGHSSIYKAQRIGESKMQDAPNLGNGDSASNSRI
;
A
#
# COMPACT_ATOMS: atom_id res chain seq x y z
N PRO A 1 4.02 8.90 13.60
CA PRO A 1 4.16 10.32 13.20
C PRO A 1 5.23 10.56 12.12
N LEU A 2 6.40 9.92 12.22
CA LEU A 2 7.49 10.06 11.25
C LEU A 2 7.05 9.71 9.83
N THR A 3 6.24 8.66 9.66
CA THR A 3 5.67 8.30 8.36
C THR A 3 4.88 9.46 7.77
N GLY A 4 4.04 10.13 8.56
CA GLY A 4 3.26 11.27 8.09
C GLY A 4 4.12 12.44 7.62
N ALA A 5 5.20 12.73 8.35
CA ALA A 5 6.13 13.81 7.98
C ALA A 5 6.85 13.53 6.64
N ILE A 6 7.39 12.31 6.49
CA ILE A 6 8.12 11.92 5.28
C ILE A 6 7.16 11.74 4.09
N PHE A 7 5.99 11.14 4.30
CA PHE A 7 4.97 11.00 3.26
C PHE A 7 4.56 12.35 2.68
N ALA A 8 4.31 13.36 3.52
CA ALA A 8 3.97 14.70 3.07
C ALA A 8 5.05 15.34 2.20
N ALA A 9 6.33 15.05 2.48
CA ALA A 9 7.46 15.56 1.73
C ALA A 9 7.74 14.77 0.44
N GLU A 10 7.45 13.47 0.41
CA GLU A 10 7.75 12.55 -0.69
C GLU A 10 6.61 12.48 -1.73
N VAL A 11 5.34 12.55 -1.31
CA VAL A 11 4.19 12.29 -2.19
C VAL A 11 3.98 13.37 -3.27
N LEU A 12 4.47 14.59 -3.06
CA LEU A 12 4.18 15.72 -3.95
C LEU A 12 4.92 15.64 -5.29
N ALA A 13 6.18 15.19 -5.27
CA ALA A 13 7.05 15.12 -6.44
C ALA A 13 7.86 13.82 -6.43
N ILE A 14 7.58 12.94 -7.39
CA ILE A 14 8.26 11.64 -7.53
C ILE A 14 9.75 11.90 -7.69
N GLY A 15 10.57 11.25 -6.84
CA GLY A 15 12.03 11.36 -6.86
C GLY A 15 12.61 12.63 -6.24
N ARG A 16 11.79 13.57 -5.72
CA ARG A 16 12.29 14.80 -5.10
C ARG A 16 11.63 15.11 -3.76
N MET A 17 12.45 15.26 -2.73
CA MET A 17 12.00 15.63 -1.39
C MET A 17 12.59 16.99 -0.97
N SER A 18 11.73 17.91 -0.52
CA SER A 18 12.17 19.21 -0.01
C SER A 18 12.57 19.12 1.46
N TYR A 19 13.87 19.16 1.74
CA TYR A 19 14.39 19.19 3.11
C TYR A 19 13.93 20.41 3.91
N ARG A 20 13.59 21.52 3.23
CA ARG A 20 13.05 22.73 3.89
C ARG A 20 11.68 22.49 4.54
N ALA A 21 10.89 21.55 4.00
CA ALA A 21 9.57 21.22 4.51
C ALA A 21 9.61 20.19 5.66
N LEU A 22 10.75 19.54 5.93
CA LEU A 22 10.82 18.44 6.89
C LEU A 22 10.50 18.87 8.32
N ILE A 23 11.09 19.98 8.80
CA ILE A 23 10.84 20.48 10.16
C ILE A 23 9.35 20.82 10.36
N PRO A 24 8.69 21.64 9.52
CA PRO A 24 7.27 21.93 9.71
C PRO A 24 6.38 20.69 9.56
N CYS A 25 6.68 19.78 8.62
CA CYS A 25 5.94 18.52 8.47
C CYS A 25 6.10 17.63 9.71
N LEU A 26 7.30 17.54 10.28
CA LEU A 26 7.56 16.77 11.50
C LEU A 26 6.78 17.33 12.68
N MET A 27 6.87 18.64 12.93
CA MET A 27 6.13 19.29 14.01
C MET A 27 4.62 19.07 13.87
N ALA A 28 4.07 19.27 12.66
CA ALA A 28 2.65 19.05 12.41
C ALA A 28 2.24 17.58 12.63
N SER A 29 3.06 16.63 12.19
CA SER A 29 2.79 15.20 12.36
C SER A 29 2.82 14.76 13.83
N ILE A 30 3.77 15.27 14.64
CA ILE A 30 3.87 14.99 16.07
C ILE A 30 2.66 15.59 16.79
N ILE A 31 2.34 16.85 16.53
CA ILE A 31 1.19 17.51 17.17
C ILE A 31 -0.10 16.76 16.81
N GLY A 32 -0.30 16.39 15.55
CA GLY A 32 -1.48 15.62 15.12
C GLY A 32 -1.60 14.27 15.82
N ASP A 33 -0.49 13.55 15.95
CA ASP A 33 -0.41 12.27 16.66
C ASP A 33 -0.74 12.41 18.16
N GLN A 34 -0.18 13.43 18.82
CA GLN A 34 -0.45 13.72 20.23
C GLN A 34 -1.90 14.13 20.48
N VAL A 35 -2.51 14.91 19.58
CA VAL A 35 -3.93 15.29 19.68
C VAL A 35 -4.84 14.07 19.53
N ASN A 36 -4.58 13.19 18.56
CA ASN A 36 -5.35 11.94 18.40
C ASN A 36 -5.23 11.04 19.64
N THR A 37 -4.01 10.90 20.16
CA THR A 37 -3.75 10.12 21.38
C THR A 37 -4.46 10.72 22.59
N ALA A 38 -4.46 12.04 22.74
CA ALA A 38 -5.17 12.74 23.81
C ALA A 38 -6.70 12.54 23.75
N TRP A 39 -7.26 12.26 22.56
CA TRP A 39 -8.66 11.89 22.38
C TRP A 39 -8.94 10.39 22.58
N GLY A 40 -7.93 9.60 22.97
CA GLY A 40 -8.07 8.17 23.20
C GLY A 40 -8.16 7.34 21.91
N VAL A 41 -7.82 7.92 20.76
CA VAL A 41 -7.79 7.21 19.48
C VAL A 41 -6.45 6.50 19.33
N GLY A 42 -6.46 5.18 19.43
CA GLY A 42 -5.27 4.33 19.30
C GLY A 42 -5.07 3.79 17.88
N HIS A 43 -3.88 3.20 17.66
CA HIS A 43 -3.57 2.45 16.45
C HIS A 43 -3.90 0.97 16.61
N THR A 44 -4.31 0.33 15.52
CA THR A 44 -4.40 -1.13 15.47
C THR A 44 -3.00 -1.72 15.51
N HIS A 45 -2.76 -2.63 16.45
CA HIS A 45 -1.50 -3.36 16.55
C HIS A 45 -1.55 -4.61 15.68
N TYR A 46 -0.54 -4.76 14.81
CA TYR A 46 -0.33 -5.96 14.01
C TYR A 46 0.91 -6.66 14.52
N ASN A 47 0.79 -7.94 14.87
CA ASN A 47 1.91 -8.71 15.41
C ASN A 47 2.56 -9.56 14.31
N ILE A 48 3.88 -9.45 14.18
CA ILE A 48 4.69 -10.29 13.29
C ILE A 48 5.60 -11.16 14.15
N ALA A 49 5.05 -12.27 14.64
CA ALA A 49 5.72 -13.13 15.62
C ALA A 49 6.91 -13.88 15.02
N SER A 50 6.84 -14.24 13.73
CA SER A 50 7.89 -15.03 13.05
C SER A 50 9.22 -14.28 12.89
N VAL A 51 9.22 -12.97 13.12
CA VAL A 51 10.42 -12.12 13.10
C VAL A 51 11.43 -12.50 14.19
N ALA A 52 10.94 -12.96 15.36
CA ALA A 52 11.80 -13.44 16.44
C ALA A 52 12.50 -14.76 16.10
N THR A 53 11.89 -15.61 15.27
CA THR A 53 12.49 -16.87 14.79
C THR A 53 13.51 -16.67 13.66
N ILE A 54 13.43 -15.56 12.92
CA ILE A 54 14.46 -15.19 11.91
C ILE A 54 15.80 -14.83 12.59
N THR A 55 15.76 -14.45 13.88
CA THR A 55 16.92 -13.94 14.64
C THR A 55 17.68 -14.99 15.45
N SER A 56 17.65 -16.27 15.05
CA SER A 56 18.31 -17.33 15.82
C SER A 56 19.86 -17.25 15.79
N GLU A 57 20.42 -17.01 16.97
CA GLU A 57 21.74 -17.37 17.52
C GLU A 57 22.92 -16.40 17.46
N VAL A 58 22.93 -15.36 16.62
CA VAL A 58 24.06 -14.42 16.59
C VAL A 58 23.52 -13.00 16.56
N GLY A 59 23.91 -12.16 17.53
CA GLY A 59 23.45 -10.77 17.69
C GLY A 59 23.86 -9.79 16.58
N MET A 60 23.96 -10.27 15.33
CA MET A 60 24.19 -9.50 14.13
C MET A 60 22.96 -9.60 13.21
N MET A 61 22.70 -8.54 12.44
CA MET A 61 21.64 -8.54 11.42
C MET A 61 21.90 -9.68 10.42
N HIS A 62 21.08 -10.73 10.47
CA HIS A 62 21.17 -11.86 9.53
C HIS A 62 20.07 -11.73 8.48
N LEU A 63 20.45 -11.47 7.22
CA LEU A 63 19.51 -11.57 6.10
C LEU A 63 19.51 -13.00 5.58
N ASP A 64 18.39 -13.70 5.74
CA ASP A 64 18.12 -14.92 4.99
C ASP A 64 17.98 -14.57 3.49
N TRP A 65 18.92 -15.05 2.69
CA TRP A 65 18.95 -14.81 1.24
C TRP A 65 17.79 -15.49 0.51
N LEU A 66 17.31 -16.63 1.00
CA LEU A 66 16.16 -17.32 0.43
C LEU A 66 14.88 -16.51 0.67
N LEU A 67 14.69 -16.00 1.89
CA LEU A 67 13.58 -15.09 2.19
C LEU A 67 13.70 -13.81 1.36
N THR A 68 14.91 -13.25 1.22
CA THR A 68 15.16 -12.07 0.37
C THR A 68 14.68 -12.30 -1.07
N ALA A 69 15.01 -13.44 -1.66
CA ALA A 69 14.56 -13.80 -3.01
C ALA A 69 13.03 -13.93 -3.10
N LYS A 70 12.39 -14.56 -2.11
CA LYS A 70 10.92 -14.66 -2.03
C LYS A 70 10.26 -13.27 -1.95
N VAL A 71 10.84 -12.37 -1.15
CA VAL A 71 10.37 -10.98 -1.02
C VAL A 71 10.53 -10.22 -2.34
N ALA A 72 11.65 -10.38 -3.04
CA ALA A 72 11.86 -9.75 -4.34
C ALA A 72 10.82 -10.22 -5.38
N ILE A 73 10.50 -11.52 -5.41
CA ILE A 73 9.44 -12.07 -6.27
C ILE A 73 8.08 -11.48 -5.88
N ALA A 74 7.75 -11.46 -4.58
CA ALA A 74 6.48 -10.92 -4.11
C ALA A 74 6.33 -9.42 -4.40
N ALA A 75 7.43 -8.65 -4.35
CA ALA A 75 7.43 -7.23 -4.67
C ALA A 75 7.00 -6.93 -6.10
N VAL A 76 7.24 -7.85 -7.04
CA VAL A 76 6.71 -7.75 -8.41
C VAL A 76 5.19 -7.76 -8.40
N PHE A 77 4.60 -8.71 -7.69
CA PHE A 77 3.15 -8.80 -7.55
C PHE A 77 2.56 -7.61 -6.77
N PHE A 78 3.25 -7.11 -5.76
CA PHE A 78 2.82 -5.90 -5.03
C PHE A 78 2.79 -4.67 -5.95
N GLY A 79 3.84 -4.47 -6.77
CA GLY A 79 3.88 -3.41 -7.78
C GLY A 79 2.75 -3.54 -8.79
N LEU A 80 2.54 -4.75 -9.35
CA LEU A 80 1.45 -5.01 -10.29
C LEU A 80 0.07 -4.78 -9.68
N ALA A 81 -0.16 -5.18 -8.43
CA ALA A 81 -1.42 -4.94 -7.73
C ALA A 81 -1.68 -3.44 -7.52
N SER A 82 -0.64 -2.65 -7.26
CA SER A 82 -0.75 -1.20 -7.13
C SER A 82 -1.15 -0.51 -8.44
N VAL A 83 -0.55 -0.91 -9.57
CA VAL A 83 -0.92 -0.44 -10.92
C VAL A 83 -2.35 -0.85 -11.25
N LEU A 84 -2.67 -2.12 -11.02
CA LEU A 84 -4.01 -2.65 -11.28
C LEU A 84 -5.08 -1.89 -10.51
N PHE A 85 -4.85 -1.58 -9.24
CA PHE A 85 -5.77 -0.79 -8.43
C PHE A 85 -5.95 0.64 -8.99
N ALA A 86 -4.85 1.34 -9.28
CA ALA A 86 -4.90 2.70 -9.79
C ALA A 86 -5.60 2.77 -11.17
N GLU A 87 -5.19 1.93 -12.12
CA GLU A 87 -5.77 1.90 -13.47
C GLU A 87 -7.24 1.46 -13.48
N LEU A 88 -7.61 0.47 -12.67
CA LEU A 88 -9.00 0.02 -12.57
C LEU A 88 -9.89 1.12 -12.00
N THR A 89 -9.47 1.76 -10.91
CA THR A 89 -10.23 2.84 -10.27
C THR A 89 -10.37 4.04 -11.22
N HIS A 90 -9.31 4.41 -11.92
CA HIS A 90 -9.34 5.46 -12.94
C HIS A 90 -10.25 5.13 -14.11
N SER A 91 -10.19 3.89 -14.60
CA SER A 91 -11.02 3.39 -15.70
C SER A 91 -12.50 3.37 -15.34
N ILE A 92 -12.84 2.89 -14.14
CA ILE A 92 -14.22 2.93 -13.61
C ILE A 92 -14.69 4.38 -13.49
N SER A 93 -13.86 5.26 -12.92
CA SER A 93 -14.20 6.68 -12.79
C SER A 93 -14.45 7.35 -14.14
N TRP A 94 -13.63 7.03 -15.14
CA TRP A 94 -13.82 7.53 -16.50
C TRP A 94 -15.10 6.97 -17.14
N ALA A 95 -15.35 5.66 -17.02
CA ALA A 95 -16.54 5.01 -17.56
C ALA A 95 -17.82 5.58 -16.94
N PHE A 96 -17.87 5.74 -15.61
CA PHE A 96 -19.02 6.35 -14.92
C PHE A 96 -19.24 7.81 -15.33
N LYS A 97 -18.17 8.60 -15.52
CA LYS A 97 -18.28 9.97 -16.02
C LYS A 97 -18.81 10.05 -17.45
N ARG A 98 -18.45 9.08 -18.29
CA ARG A 98 -18.87 8.99 -19.71
C ARG A 98 -20.31 8.50 -19.85
N THR A 99 -20.72 7.53 -19.04
CA THR A 99 -22.04 6.89 -19.16
C THR A 99 -23.12 7.62 -18.36
N ILE A 100 -22.78 8.24 -17.23
CA ILE A 100 -23.74 8.88 -16.32
C ILE A 100 -23.45 10.38 -16.23
N SER A 101 -24.25 11.16 -16.96
CA SER A 101 -24.11 12.62 -17.02
C SER A 101 -24.36 13.31 -15.67
N ARG A 102 -25.31 12.80 -14.86
CA ARG A 102 -25.68 13.38 -13.56
C ARG A 102 -24.71 12.92 -12.45
N PRO A 103 -23.89 13.81 -11.84
CA PRO A 103 -22.85 13.39 -10.90
C PRO A 103 -23.35 12.66 -9.65
N TRP A 104 -24.50 13.07 -9.10
CA TRP A 104 -25.08 12.47 -7.89
C TRP A 104 -25.60 11.04 -8.12
N LEU A 105 -25.90 10.67 -9.37
CA LEU A 105 -26.41 9.33 -9.69
C LEU A 105 -25.27 8.29 -9.80
N ARG A 106 -24.02 8.74 -10.00
CA ARG A 106 -22.86 7.86 -10.12
C ARG A 106 -22.62 6.99 -8.87
N PRO A 107 -22.54 7.54 -7.65
CA PRO A 107 -22.42 6.73 -6.44
C PRO A 107 -23.67 5.88 -6.18
N ALA A 108 -24.87 6.32 -6.56
CA ALA A 108 -26.08 5.51 -6.42
C ALA A 108 -26.00 4.21 -7.25
N VAL A 109 -25.62 4.33 -8.53
CA VAL A 109 -25.40 3.16 -9.41
C VAL A 109 -24.23 2.30 -8.92
N GLY A 110 -23.14 2.93 -8.47
CA GLY A 110 -22.00 2.23 -7.86
C GLY A 110 -22.41 1.40 -6.63
N GLY A 111 -23.27 1.96 -5.78
CA GLY A 111 -23.84 1.27 -4.63
C GLY A 111 -24.65 0.03 -5.03
N CYS A 112 -25.45 0.10 -6.10
CA CYS A 112 -26.15 -1.06 -6.64
C CYS A 112 -25.17 -2.17 -7.09
N PHE A 113 -24.06 -1.81 -7.73
CA PHE A 113 -23.02 -2.78 -8.09
C PHE A 113 -22.34 -3.40 -6.86
N VAL A 114 -22.04 -2.60 -5.82
CA VAL A 114 -21.48 -3.13 -4.57
C VAL A 114 -22.45 -4.10 -3.90
N VAL A 115 -23.75 -3.76 -3.83
CA VAL A 115 -24.78 -4.67 -3.31
C VAL A 115 -24.85 -5.96 -4.12
N LEU A 116 -24.80 -5.88 -5.46
CA LEU A 116 -24.76 -7.07 -6.31
C LEU A 116 -23.53 -7.94 -6.03
N LEU A 117 -22.35 -7.33 -5.88
CA LEU A 117 -21.13 -8.05 -5.54
C LEU A 117 -21.24 -8.76 -4.18
N VAL A 118 -21.82 -8.11 -3.16
CA VAL A 118 -22.10 -8.73 -1.86
C VAL A 118 -23.02 -9.94 -2.01
N LEU A 119 -24.10 -9.81 -2.78
CA LEU A 119 -25.06 -10.89 -3.00
C LEU A 119 -24.44 -12.08 -3.74
N LEU A 120 -23.57 -11.83 -4.73
CA LEU A 120 -22.84 -12.88 -5.46
C LEU A 120 -21.82 -13.60 -4.57
N MET A 121 -21.18 -12.86 -3.66
CA MET A 121 -20.17 -13.40 -2.77
C MET A 121 -20.74 -14.18 -1.59
N GLY A 122 -21.93 -13.80 -1.14
CA GLY A 122 -22.58 -14.38 0.03
C GLY A 122 -22.01 -13.93 1.37
N ASN A 123 -21.04 -13.01 1.40
CA ASN A 123 -20.48 -12.44 2.62
C ASN A 123 -20.21 -10.93 2.47
N ARG A 124 -19.75 -10.30 3.56
CA ARG A 124 -19.56 -8.83 3.66
C ARG A 124 -18.11 -8.43 3.96
N ASP A 125 -17.18 -9.38 3.90
CA ASP A 125 -15.81 -9.26 4.40
C ASP A 125 -15.03 -8.12 3.73
N TYR A 126 -15.34 -7.84 2.47
CA TYR A 126 -14.63 -6.83 1.68
C TYR A 126 -15.26 -5.44 1.73
N LEU A 127 -16.32 -5.23 2.51
CA LEU A 127 -16.91 -3.91 2.74
C LEU A 127 -16.08 -3.05 3.70
N GLY A 128 -16.34 -1.75 3.71
CA GLY A 128 -15.72 -0.79 4.64
C GLY A 128 -14.19 -0.75 4.56
N LEU A 129 -13.55 -0.36 5.67
CA LEU A 129 -12.08 -0.27 5.77
C LEU A 129 -11.42 -1.65 5.77
N GLY A 130 -12.08 -2.66 6.36
CA GLY A 130 -11.56 -4.02 6.52
C GLY A 130 -10.45 -4.16 7.58
N VAL A 131 -10.34 -3.20 8.52
CA VAL A 131 -9.35 -3.23 9.61
C VAL A 131 -9.66 -4.34 10.61
N SER A 132 -10.90 -4.42 11.06
CA SER A 132 -11.42 -5.49 11.92
C SER A 132 -12.41 -6.34 11.13
N GLY A 133 -12.40 -7.65 11.38
CA GLY A 133 -13.36 -8.59 10.82
C GLY A 133 -14.79 -8.23 11.20
N ASN A 134 -15.76 -8.84 10.51
CA ASN A 134 -17.16 -8.71 10.86
C ASN A 134 -17.37 -9.12 12.34
N PRO A 135 -17.96 -8.27 13.20
CA PRO A 135 -18.22 -8.65 14.59
C PRO A 135 -19.03 -9.94 14.74
N ASP A 136 -19.88 -10.21 13.73
CA ASP A 136 -20.76 -11.38 13.71
C ASP A 136 -20.06 -12.66 13.20
N ASP A 137 -18.88 -12.54 12.58
CA ASP A 137 -18.13 -13.67 12.02
C ASP A 137 -16.62 -13.56 12.32
N PRO A 138 -16.11 -14.31 13.31
CA PRO A 138 -14.69 -14.36 13.65
C PRO A 138 -13.79 -14.84 12.51
N THR A 139 -14.35 -15.49 11.49
CA THR A 139 -13.62 -16.01 10.32
C THR A 139 -13.59 -15.02 9.16
N ALA A 140 -14.25 -13.87 9.29
CA ALA A 140 -14.30 -12.85 8.25
C ALA A 140 -12.91 -12.30 7.95
N VAL A 141 -12.60 -12.19 6.65
CA VAL A 141 -11.29 -11.70 6.21
C VAL A 141 -11.13 -10.22 6.53
N SER A 142 -10.04 -9.88 7.23
CA SER A 142 -9.65 -8.51 7.57
C SER A 142 -8.14 -8.34 7.48
N ILE A 143 -7.66 -7.11 7.61
CA ILE A 143 -6.22 -6.84 7.70
C ILE A 143 -5.60 -7.66 8.84
N GLN A 144 -6.24 -7.70 10.01
CA GLN A 144 -5.72 -8.44 11.17
C GLN A 144 -5.60 -9.95 10.90
N THR A 145 -6.62 -10.56 10.30
CA THR A 145 -6.60 -12.01 10.03
C THR A 145 -5.58 -12.36 8.96
N CYS A 146 -5.23 -11.45 8.04
CA CYS A 146 -4.19 -11.70 7.04
C CYS A 146 -2.81 -12.02 7.66
N PHE A 147 -2.53 -11.59 8.90
CA PHE A 147 -1.30 -11.91 9.63
C PHE A 147 -1.31 -13.29 10.29
N GLN A 148 -2.39 -14.06 10.14
CA GLN A 148 -2.55 -15.38 10.75
C GLN A 148 -2.68 -16.44 9.65
N ASP A 149 -2.17 -17.64 9.91
CA ASP A 149 -2.33 -18.77 8.99
C ASP A 149 -3.82 -19.07 8.75
N GLY A 150 -4.22 -19.21 7.49
CA GLY A 150 -5.62 -19.44 7.11
C GLY A 150 -6.55 -18.23 7.28
N GLY A 151 -6.04 -17.06 7.69
CA GLY A 151 -6.87 -15.87 7.92
C GLY A 151 -7.24 -15.06 6.68
N ALA A 152 -6.82 -15.48 5.48
CA ALA A 152 -7.31 -14.96 4.22
C ALA A 152 -7.40 -16.05 3.14
N THR A 153 -8.29 -15.88 2.17
CA THR A 153 -8.38 -16.77 1.01
C THR A 153 -7.46 -16.29 -0.13
N PRO A 154 -7.03 -17.17 -1.07
CA PRO A 154 -6.10 -16.79 -2.16
C PRO A 154 -6.53 -15.62 -3.04
N LEU A 155 -7.85 -15.34 -3.11
CA LEU A 155 -8.42 -14.25 -3.92
C LEU A 155 -8.96 -13.08 -3.07
N SER A 156 -8.71 -13.07 -1.76
CA SER A 156 -9.19 -12.00 -0.87
C SER A 156 -8.66 -10.62 -1.27
N TRP A 157 -7.42 -10.54 -1.75
CA TRP A 157 -6.83 -9.31 -2.25
C TRP A 157 -7.57 -8.78 -3.49
N TRP A 158 -7.96 -9.67 -4.41
CA TRP A 158 -8.66 -9.33 -5.65
C TRP A 158 -10.07 -8.83 -5.37
N TRP A 159 -10.79 -9.49 -4.46
CA TRP A 159 -12.12 -9.07 -4.07
C TRP A 159 -12.09 -7.69 -3.40
N LYS A 160 -11.18 -7.46 -2.46
CA LYS A 160 -11.04 -6.14 -1.84
C LYS A 160 -10.70 -5.06 -2.87
N LEU A 161 -9.81 -5.36 -3.81
CA LEU A 161 -9.43 -4.48 -4.91
C LEU A 161 -10.65 -4.10 -5.75
N LEU A 162 -11.42 -5.09 -6.20
CA LEU A 162 -12.60 -4.87 -7.03
C LEU A 162 -13.68 -4.04 -6.30
N PHE A 163 -14.03 -4.41 -5.07
CA PHE A 163 -15.02 -3.69 -4.27
C PHE A 163 -14.63 -2.23 -4.06
N THR A 164 -13.36 -1.99 -3.75
CA THR A 164 -12.86 -0.64 -3.50
C THR A 164 -12.81 0.16 -4.79
N ALA A 165 -12.32 -0.41 -5.89
CA ALA A 165 -12.24 0.27 -7.18
C ALA A 165 -13.63 0.66 -7.71
N VAL A 166 -14.65 -0.21 -7.54
CA VAL A 166 -16.05 0.12 -7.88
C VAL A 166 -16.58 1.22 -6.97
N THR A 167 -16.36 1.11 -5.65
CA THR A 167 -16.85 2.10 -4.67
C THR A 167 -16.28 3.48 -4.95
N VAL A 168 -14.95 3.59 -5.06
CA VAL A 168 -14.30 4.89 -5.22
C VAL A 168 -14.38 5.39 -6.67
N GLY A 169 -14.24 4.50 -7.65
CA GLY A 169 -14.39 4.84 -9.06
C GLY A 169 -15.78 5.40 -9.39
N SER A 170 -16.84 4.87 -8.77
CA SER A 170 -18.21 5.39 -8.93
C SER A 170 -18.46 6.73 -8.23
N GLY A 171 -17.56 7.18 -7.35
CA GLY A 171 -17.57 8.51 -6.75
C GLY A 171 -18.00 8.57 -5.29
N PHE A 172 -18.03 7.45 -4.56
CA PHE A 172 -18.14 7.51 -3.10
C PHE A 172 -16.96 8.27 -2.51
N LYS A 173 -17.24 9.09 -1.48
CA LYS A 173 -16.22 9.80 -0.72
C LYS A 173 -15.70 8.88 0.38
N GLY A 174 -14.40 8.61 0.33
CA GLY A 174 -13.68 7.77 1.27
C GLY A 174 -12.21 7.70 0.89
N GLY A 175 -11.35 7.30 1.82
CA GLY A 175 -9.94 7.08 1.54
C GLY A 175 -9.69 5.73 0.87
N GLU A 176 -8.82 5.69 -0.14
CA GLU A 176 -8.34 4.48 -0.80
C GLU A 176 -7.17 3.82 -0.04
N VAL A 177 -6.59 4.53 0.93
CA VAL A 177 -5.38 4.16 1.67
C VAL A 177 -5.55 2.87 2.47
N THR A 178 -6.55 2.79 3.36
CA THR A 178 -6.76 1.60 4.19
C THR A 178 -7.14 0.37 3.37
N PRO A 179 -7.99 0.46 2.33
CA PRO A 179 -8.19 -0.65 1.40
C PRO A 179 -6.90 -1.13 0.71
N LEU A 180 -5.98 -0.23 0.33
CA LEU A 180 -4.68 -0.64 -0.23
C LEU A 180 -3.85 -1.46 0.77
N PHE A 181 -3.90 -1.11 2.06
CA PHE A 181 -3.29 -1.91 3.11
C PHE A 181 -3.89 -3.32 3.20
N PHE A 182 -5.21 -3.43 3.10
CA PHE A 182 -5.88 -4.73 3.04
C PHE A 182 -5.46 -5.52 1.82
N ILE A 183 -5.54 -4.92 0.62
CA ILE A 183 -5.16 -5.59 -0.63
C ILE A 183 -3.72 -6.10 -0.53
N GLY A 184 -2.81 -5.26 -0.02
CA GLY A 184 -1.44 -5.62 0.24
C GLY A 184 -1.28 -6.76 1.24
N ALA A 185 -1.92 -6.69 2.40
CA ALA A 185 -1.83 -7.72 3.43
C ALA A 185 -2.39 -9.07 2.94
N ALA A 186 -3.53 -9.06 2.25
CA ALA A 186 -4.15 -10.27 1.71
C ALA A 186 -3.35 -10.88 0.55
N LEU A 187 -2.72 -10.05 -0.29
CA LEU A 187 -1.84 -10.52 -1.36
C LEU A 187 -0.55 -11.08 -0.77
N GLY A 188 0.02 -10.40 0.21
CA GLY A 188 1.18 -10.84 0.99
C GLY A 188 0.92 -12.18 1.68
N HIS A 189 -0.24 -12.34 2.32
CA HIS A 189 -0.69 -13.60 2.90
C HIS A 189 -0.70 -14.71 1.85
N SER A 190 -1.37 -14.48 0.71
CA SER A 190 -1.52 -15.47 -0.36
C SER A 190 -0.16 -15.90 -0.94
N LEU A 191 0.76 -14.95 -1.12
CA LEU A 191 2.13 -15.21 -1.58
C LEU A 191 2.99 -15.88 -0.50
N GLY A 192 2.76 -15.59 0.78
CA GLY A 192 3.40 -16.28 1.90
C GLY A 192 3.08 -17.77 1.89
N VAL A 193 1.79 -18.11 1.78
CA VAL A 193 1.34 -19.50 1.63
C VAL A 193 1.96 -20.15 0.38
N LEU A 194 1.88 -19.47 -0.78
CA LEU A 194 2.36 -20.02 -2.05
C LEU A 194 3.88 -20.25 -2.07
N LEU A 195 4.66 -19.34 -1.49
CA LEU A 195 6.13 -19.40 -1.49
C LEU A 195 6.68 -20.17 -0.27
N GLY A 196 5.82 -20.65 0.63
CA GLY A 196 6.21 -21.25 1.90
C GLY A 196 7.08 -20.29 2.72
N ALA A 197 6.67 -19.03 2.82
CA ALA A 197 7.27 -18.00 3.65
C ALA A 197 6.33 -17.66 4.82
N PRO A 198 6.84 -17.15 5.95
CA PRO A 198 6.00 -16.76 7.06
C PRO A 198 4.93 -15.75 6.62
N VAL A 199 3.67 -16.12 6.84
CA VAL A 199 2.50 -15.40 6.33
C VAL A 199 2.39 -14.02 6.92
N ASP A 200 2.68 -13.87 8.22
CA ASP A 200 2.69 -12.61 8.95
C ASP A 200 3.74 -11.61 8.41
N VAL A 201 4.96 -12.09 8.10
CA VAL A 201 6.01 -11.28 7.47
C VAL A 201 5.55 -10.84 6.09
N MET A 202 5.09 -11.77 5.26
CA MET A 202 4.69 -11.46 3.88
C MET A 202 3.46 -10.55 3.82
N ALA A 203 2.50 -10.70 4.74
CA ALA A 203 1.36 -9.80 4.89
C ALA A 203 1.81 -8.38 5.29
N GLY A 204 2.72 -8.26 6.27
CA GLY A 204 3.28 -6.97 6.66
C GLY A 204 4.04 -6.28 5.53
N LEU A 205 4.82 -7.03 4.74
CA LEU A 205 5.52 -6.51 3.56
C LEU A 205 4.55 -6.07 2.46
N GLY A 206 3.53 -6.89 2.16
CA GLY A 206 2.52 -6.55 1.17
C GLY A 206 1.71 -5.31 1.55
N PHE A 207 1.33 -5.19 2.83
CA PHE A 207 0.64 -4.03 3.39
C PHE A 207 1.34 -2.72 3.01
N VAL A 208 2.66 -2.64 3.25
CA VAL A 208 3.43 -1.41 3.02
C VAL A 208 3.84 -1.26 1.56
N ALA A 209 4.17 -2.35 0.87
CA ALA A 209 4.70 -2.31 -0.49
C ALA A 209 3.64 -2.00 -1.55
N VAL A 210 2.41 -2.52 -1.42
CA VAL A 210 1.32 -2.17 -2.35
C VAL A 210 0.98 -0.68 -2.21
N PHE A 211 0.97 -0.16 -0.97
CA PHE A 211 0.76 1.27 -0.75
C PHE A 211 1.90 2.11 -1.34
N ALA A 212 3.17 1.73 -1.11
CA ALA A 212 4.34 2.39 -1.70
C ALA A 212 4.27 2.50 -3.21
N GLY A 213 3.88 1.41 -3.89
CA GLY A 213 3.70 1.38 -5.34
C GLY A 213 2.57 2.30 -5.81
N ALA A 214 1.45 2.32 -5.09
CA ALA A 214 0.25 3.08 -5.43
C ALA A 214 0.40 4.59 -5.20
N THR A 215 1.20 5.01 -4.23
CA THR A 215 1.41 6.42 -3.87
C THR A 215 2.74 7.00 -4.33
N ASN A 216 3.63 6.14 -4.83
CA ASN A 216 5.00 6.48 -5.20
C ASN A 216 5.84 7.03 -4.03
N THR A 217 5.68 6.46 -2.83
CA THR A 217 6.36 6.91 -1.61
C THR A 217 7.10 5.78 -0.87
N PRO A 218 8.16 5.18 -1.48
CA PRO A 218 8.85 4.02 -0.91
C PRO A 218 9.56 4.33 0.41
N LEU A 219 10.10 5.53 0.62
CA LEU A 219 10.76 5.89 1.88
C LEU A 219 9.75 6.01 3.02
N ALA A 220 8.65 6.73 2.81
CA ALA A 220 7.60 6.88 3.81
C ALA A 220 7.00 5.53 4.21
N CYS A 221 6.81 4.61 3.25
CA CYS A 221 6.26 3.28 3.54
C CYS A 221 7.25 2.35 4.24
N THR A 222 8.54 2.50 3.99
CA THR A 222 9.59 1.80 4.76
C THR A 222 9.57 2.23 6.22
N ILE A 223 9.43 3.54 6.48
CA ILE A 223 9.28 4.09 7.84
C ILE A 223 7.94 3.68 8.45
N MET A 224 6.89 3.57 7.64
CA MET A 224 5.58 3.08 8.09
C MET A 224 5.66 1.64 8.61
N ALA A 225 6.46 0.78 7.97
CA ALA A 225 6.71 -0.57 8.45
C ALA A 225 7.32 -0.56 9.87
N LEU A 226 8.24 0.37 10.14
CA LEU A 226 8.80 0.58 11.48
C LEU A 226 7.73 1.03 12.48
N GLU A 227 7.00 2.11 12.18
CA GLU A 227 6.04 2.68 13.14
C GLU A 227 4.86 1.74 13.43
N LEU A 228 4.42 0.93 12.45
CA LEU A 228 3.28 0.03 12.61
C LEU A 228 3.64 -1.31 13.26
N PHE A 229 4.79 -1.90 12.92
CA PHE A 229 5.12 -3.28 13.32
C PHE A 229 6.13 -3.39 14.47
N ALA A 230 6.89 -2.33 14.78
CA ALA A 230 7.84 -2.33 15.88
C ALA A 230 7.20 -2.32 17.28
N PRO A 231 6.06 -1.63 17.55
CA PRO A 231 5.45 -1.66 18.88
C PRO A 231 5.07 -3.09 19.27
N GLY A 232 5.68 -3.61 20.35
CA GLY A 232 5.51 -4.99 20.80
C GLY A 232 6.50 -6.01 20.20
N ASN A 233 7.34 -5.60 19.23
CA ASN A 233 8.35 -6.43 18.56
C ASN A 233 9.75 -5.82 18.68
N GLY A 234 10.39 -5.98 19.84
CA GLY A 234 11.73 -5.43 20.11
C GLY A 234 12.84 -5.94 19.19
N SER A 235 12.65 -7.10 18.54
CA SER A 235 13.59 -7.70 17.58
C SER A 235 13.37 -7.27 16.13
N LEU A 236 12.40 -6.40 15.84
CA LEU A 236 12.06 -6.01 14.46
C LEU A 236 13.23 -5.34 13.71
N LEU A 237 14.05 -4.57 14.42
CA LEU A 237 15.24 -3.94 13.85
C LEU A 237 16.38 -4.94 13.64
N SER A 238 16.59 -5.87 14.57
CA SER A 238 17.69 -6.85 14.52
C SER A 238 17.43 -7.99 13.54
N SER A 239 16.17 -8.28 13.22
CA SER A 239 15.74 -9.34 12.28
C SER A 239 15.90 -9.01 10.81
N GLY A 240 16.25 -7.77 10.46
CA GLY A 240 16.32 -7.34 9.06
C GLY A 240 14.96 -7.15 8.39
N PHE A 241 13.83 -7.25 9.11
CA PHE A 241 12.48 -7.04 8.54
C PHE A 241 12.36 -5.71 7.80
N VAL A 242 12.95 -4.65 8.36
CA VAL A 242 12.94 -3.31 7.77
C VAL A 242 13.68 -3.26 6.43
N VAL A 243 14.72 -4.08 6.27
CA VAL A 243 15.44 -4.24 5.01
C VAL A 243 14.56 -4.95 3.98
N TYR A 244 13.81 -5.98 4.39
CA TYR A 244 12.81 -6.60 3.52
C TYR A 244 11.68 -5.63 3.14
N ALA A 245 11.22 -4.80 4.09
CA ALA A 245 10.21 -3.79 3.84
C ALA A 245 10.72 -2.72 2.86
N ALA A 246 11.97 -2.27 3.02
CA ALA A 246 12.62 -1.37 2.07
C ALA A 246 12.68 -2.02 0.68
N LEU A 247 13.22 -3.23 0.58
CA LEU A 247 13.31 -3.97 -0.68
C LEU A 247 11.96 -4.08 -1.37
N ALA A 248 10.92 -4.50 -0.64
CA ALA A 248 9.57 -4.65 -1.17
C ALA A 248 8.96 -3.30 -1.61
N CYS A 249 9.09 -2.25 -0.80
CA CYS A 249 8.58 -0.91 -1.09
C CYS A 249 9.26 -0.31 -2.33
N PHE A 250 10.59 -0.37 -2.41
CA PHE A 250 11.34 0.19 -3.53
C PHE A 250 11.11 -0.58 -4.83
N LEU A 251 11.12 -1.92 -4.80
CA LEU A 251 10.82 -2.71 -6.00
C LEU A 251 9.38 -2.49 -6.49
N SER A 252 8.40 -2.48 -5.58
CA SER A 252 7.01 -2.16 -5.91
C SER A 252 6.89 -0.76 -6.52
N TYR A 253 7.59 0.23 -5.94
CA TYR A 253 7.69 1.59 -6.49
C TYR A 253 8.28 1.62 -7.90
N PHE A 254 9.39 0.93 -8.18
CA PHE A 254 9.98 0.94 -9.52
C PHE A 254 9.05 0.28 -10.55
N LEU A 255 8.42 -0.83 -10.16
CA LEU A 255 7.54 -1.61 -11.04
C LEU A 255 6.17 -0.95 -11.24
N SER A 256 5.74 -0.05 -10.37
CA SER A 256 4.49 0.69 -10.57
C SER A 256 4.55 1.75 -11.68
N GLY A 257 5.76 2.05 -12.19
CA GLY A 257 5.95 3.00 -13.29
C GLY A 257 5.40 4.39 -12.94
N HIS A 258 4.64 5.02 -13.82
CA HIS A 258 4.03 6.32 -13.58
C HIS A 258 2.59 6.25 -13.04
N SER A 259 2.06 5.04 -12.81
CA SER A 259 0.71 4.91 -12.25
C SER A 259 0.71 5.36 -10.78
N SER A 260 -0.38 5.98 -10.37
CA SER A 260 -0.56 6.52 -9.03
C SER A 260 -2.04 6.70 -8.76
N ILE A 261 -2.46 6.53 -7.51
CA ILE A 261 -3.80 6.93 -7.08
C ILE A 261 -3.96 8.46 -7.06
N TYR A 262 -2.84 9.20 -7.06
CA TYR A 262 -2.82 10.65 -7.06
C TYR A 262 -2.50 11.20 -8.46
N LYS A 263 -3.54 11.49 -9.26
CA LYS A 263 -3.40 12.08 -10.61
C LYS A 263 -2.66 13.41 -10.67
N ALA A 264 -2.60 14.14 -9.54
CA ALA A 264 -1.95 15.45 -9.45
C ALA A 264 -0.46 15.38 -9.07
N GLN A 265 0.05 14.17 -8.79
CA GLN A 265 1.45 13.97 -8.44
C GLN A 265 2.36 14.35 -9.61
N ARG A 266 3.41 15.12 -9.33
CA ARG A 266 4.35 15.58 -10.36
C ARG A 266 5.52 14.62 -10.47
N ILE A 267 6.04 14.42 -11.68
CA ILE A 267 7.29 13.69 -11.89
C ILE A 267 8.44 14.68 -11.69
N GLY A 268 9.20 14.52 -10.60
CA GLY A 268 10.40 15.31 -10.35
C GLY A 268 11.62 14.69 -11.05
N GLU A 269 11.83 13.40 -10.82
CA GLU A 269 12.83 12.56 -11.47
C GLU A 269 12.18 11.24 -11.91
N SER A 270 12.52 10.79 -13.12
CA SER A 270 12.00 9.53 -13.65
C SER A 270 12.53 8.33 -12.87
N LYS A 271 11.69 7.32 -12.68
CA LYS A 271 12.05 6.09 -11.95
C LYS A 271 13.03 5.21 -12.72
N MET A 272 12.99 5.28 -14.05
CA MET A 272 13.94 4.62 -14.94
C MET A 272 14.59 5.68 -15.81
N GLN A 273 15.89 5.55 -16.09
CA GLN A 273 16.51 6.36 -17.13
C GLN A 273 15.73 6.14 -18.42
N ASP A 274 15.19 7.22 -18.98
CA ASP A 274 14.70 7.19 -20.35
C ASP A 274 15.84 6.62 -21.21
N ALA A 275 15.57 5.53 -21.92
CA ALA A 275 16.55 4.97 -22.84
C ALA A 275 17.06 6.13 -23.73
N PRO A 276 18.39 6.28 -23.93
CA PRO A 276 18.90 7.37 -24.74
C PRO A 276 18.18 7.35 -26.07
N ASN A 277 17.57 8.50 -26.44
CA ASN A 277 16.90 8.70 -27.72
C ASN A 277 17.88 8.38 -28.88
N LEU A 278 17.93 7.12 -29.30
CA LEU A 278 18.57 6.68 -30.53
C LEU A 278 17.65 7.05 -31.68
N GLY A 279 17.68 8.32 -32.08
CA GLY A 279 16.96 8.81 -33.25
C GLY A 279 16.13 10.04 -32.97
N ASN A 280 16.78 11.20 -32.91
CA ASN A 280 16.39 12.35 -33.71
C ASN A 280 17.55 13.34 -33.72
N GLY A 281 18.19 13.46 -34.89
CA GLY A 281 19.02 14.61 -35.19
C GLY A 281 18.18 15.89 -35.17
N ASP A 282 18.88 17.00 -34.96
CA ASP A 282 18.48 18.37 -35.23
C ASP A 282 17.25 18.93 -34.48
N SER A 283 17.51 19.72 -33.45
CA SER A 283 17.54 21.19 -33.62
C SER A 283 17.77 21.87 -32.28
N ALA A 284 19.01 22.27 -32.02
CA ALA A 284 19.30 23.29 -31.04
C ALA A 284 18.88 24.65 -31.63
N SER A 285 17.77 25.21 -31.15
CA SER A 285 17.54 26.66 -31.28
C SER A 285 16.80 27.21 -30.06
N ASN A 286 17.53 28.09 -29.36
CA ASN A 286 17.07 29.24 -28.59
C ASN A 286 15.58 29.36 -28.26
N SER A 287 15.28 29.52 -26.97
CA SER A 287 14.99 30.87 -26.43
C SER A 287 14.84 30.86 -24.91
N ARG A 288 15.67 31.69 -24.26
CA ARG A 288 15.37 32.33 -22.99
C ARG A 288 14.28 33.38 -23.24
N ILE A 289 13.34 33.54 -22.31
CA ILE A 289 12.99 34.74 -21.52
C ILE A 289 12.24 34.24 -20.30
#